data_AF-A0A930N0M5-F1
#
_entry.id   AF-A0A930N0M5-F1
#
_cell.length_a   1.000
_cell.length_b   1.000
_cell.length_c   1.000
_cell.angle_alpha   90.00
_cell.angle_beta   90.00
_cell.angle_gamma   90.00
#
_symmetry.space_group_name_H-M   'P 1'
#
loop_
_entity.id
_entity.type
_entity.pdbx_description
1 polymer ?
#
loop_
_entity_poly.entity_id
_entity_poly.type
_entity_poly.pdbx_seq_one_letter_code
_entity_poly.pdbx_strand_id
1 'polypeptide(L)'
;NGSAMRIAPVGWAFETEREVLEAAKVSASCTHNHPEGIKGAQATALCIFLARQGHTASDIRARIERDFGYDLSMSVEELQRRYSWQGIDGKGDGGICQDSVPQAIICALQAKDFEDAIRNAISIGGDSDTIGCIAGGIAEALYGIPESIKERAWKYLDETEGRTVRSFIQKYSI
;
A
#
# COMPACT_ATOMS: atom_id res chain seq x y z
N ASN A 1 -6.85 -9.42 2.31
CA ASN A 1 -6.02 -8.25 1.89
C ASN A 1 -4.78 -8.64 1.08
N GLY A 2 -4.48 -9.93 0.93
CA GLY A 2 -3.27 -10.39 0.24
C GLY A 2 -3.14 -10.01 -1.24
N SER A 3 -4.22 -9.61 -1.94
CA SER A 3 -4.12 -9.04 -3.29
C SER A 3 -3.41 -7.69 -3.31
N ALA A 4 -3.67 -6.84 -2.32
CA ALA A 4 -3.08 -5.51 -2.22
C ALA A 4 -1.63 -5.57 -1.71
N MET A 5 -1.30 -6.47 -0.78
CA MET A 5 0.04 -6.57 -0.18
C MET A 5 1.17 -6.88 -1.19
N ARG A 6 0.84 -7.36 -2.39
CA ARG A 6 1.81 -7.73 -3.42
C ARG A 6 1.73 -6.88 -4.68
N ILE A 7 0.98 -5.77 -4.64
CA ILE A 7 0.63 -5.02 -5.86
C ILE A 7 1.57 -3.86 -6.16
N ALA A 8 2.49 -3.52 -5.26
CA ALA A 8 3.43 -2.41 -5.46
C ALA A 8 4.19 -2.47 -6.81
N PRO A 9 4.68 -3.63 -7.28
CA PRO A 9 5.31 -3.73 -8.60
C PRO A 9 4.43 -3.23 -9.76
N VAL A 10 3.11 -3.39 -9.69
CA VAL A 10 2.19 -2.95 -10.75
C VAL A 10 2.09 -1.42 -10.81
N GLY A 11 2.12 -0.73 -9.66
CA GLY A 11 2.10 0.74 -9.62
C GLY A 11 3.33 1.37 -10.29
N TRP A 12 4.46 0.67 -10.30
CA TRP A 12 5.70 1.08 -10.95
C TRP A 12 5.83 0.63 -12.41
N ALA A 13 5.36 -0.56 -12.76
CA ALA A 13 5.69 -1.21 -14.03
C ALA A 13 4.94 -0.70 -15.27
N PHE A 14 3.84 0.05 -15.11
CA PHE A 14 2.96 0.47 -16.20
C PHE A 14 2.81 1.99 -16.26
N GLU A 15 2.76 2.55 -17.48
CA GLU A 15 2.83 4.00 -17.70
C GLU A 15 1.49 4.72 -17.77
N THR A 16 0.38 3.99 -17.88
CA THR A 16 -0.95 4.59 -17.88
C THR A 16 -1.82 4.07 -16.75
N GLU A 17 -2.67 4.94 -16.22
CA GLU A 17 -3.65 4.58 -15.18
C GLU A 17 -4.48 3.35 -15.60
N ARG A 18 -4.93 3.32 -16.86
CA ARG A 18 -5.69 2.18 -17.41
C ARG A 18 -4.91 0.87 -17.34
N GLU A 19 -3.63 0.88 -17.70
CA GLU A 19 -2.79 -0.32 -17.66
C GLU A 19 -2.50 -0.77 -16.22
N VAL A 20 -2.24 0.18 -15.30
CA VAL A 20 -2.09 -0.10 -13.87
C VAL A 20 -3.33 -0.80 -13.32
N LEU A 21 -4.52 -0.25 -13.58
CA LEU A 21 -5.77 -0.80 -13.07
C LEU A 21 -6.09 -2.17 -13.67
N GLU A 22 -5.85 -2.38 -14.97
CA GLU A 22 -6.10 -3.68 -15.61
C GLU A 22 -5.10 -4.74 -15.12
N ALA A 23 -3.80 -4.40 -15.06
CA ALA A 23 -2.79 -5.32 -14.55
C ALA A 23 -3.00 -5.66 -13.07
N ALA A 24 -3.43 -4.70 -12.26
CA ALA A 24 -3.74 -4.94 -10.86
C ALA A 24 -4.94 -5.90 -10.70
N LYS A 25 -5.97 -5.74 -11.54
CA LYS A 25 -7.10 -6.67 -11.61
C LYS A 25 -6.68 -8.07 -12.01
N VAL A 26 -5.89 -8.22 -13.08
CA VAL A 26 -5.40 -9.53 -13.54
C VAL A 26 -4.55 -10.21 -12.46
N SER A 27 -3.64 -9.45 -11.82
CA SER A 27 -2.78 -9.95 -10.72
C SER A 27 -3.57 -10.33 -9.46
N ALA A 28 -4.63 -9.60 -9.13
CA ALA A 28 -5.49 -9.94 -8.00
C ALA A 28 -6.32 -11.19 -8.27
N SER A 29 -6.89 -11.31 -9.47
CA SER A 29 -7.91 -12.32 -9.81
C SER A 29 -7.42 -13.76 -9.73
N CYS A 30 -6.11 -14.01 -9.80
CA CYS A 30 -5.56 -15.36 -9.71
C CYS A 30 -5.74 -16.02 -8.32
N THR A 31 -5.89 -15.22 -7.26
CA THR A 31 -6.10 -15.72 -5.89
C THR A 31 -7.21 -15.01 -5.12
N HIS A 32 -7.63 -13.83 -5.56
CA HIS A 32 -8.62 -12.97 -4.90
C HIS A 32 -9.59 -12.38 -5.93
N ASN A 33 -10.40 -13.24 -6.57
CA ASN A 33 -11.37 -12.85 -7.61
C ASN A 33 -12.69 -12.24 -7.05
N HIS A 34 -12.74 -11.92 -5.75
CA HIS A 34 -13.85 -11.16 -5.20
C HIS A 34 -13.71 -9.68 -5.58
N PRO A 35 -14.79 -8.95 -5.92
CA PRO A 35 -14.72 -7.54 -6.32
C PRO A 35 -13.92 -6.67 -5.35
N GLU A 36 -14.12 -6.84 -4.04
CA GLU A 36 -13.39 -6.09 -3.01
C GLU A 36 -11.90 -6.46 -2.91
N GLY A 37 -11.54 -7.70 -3.29
CA GLY A 37 -10.15 -8.13 -3.41
C GLY A 37 -9.43 -7.43 -4.57
N ILE A 38 -10.09 -7.33 -5.71
CA ILE A 38 -9.61 -6.62 -6.90
C ILE A 38 -9.53 -5.12 -6.63
N LYS A 39 -10.59 -4.55 -6.04
CA LYS A 39 -10.70 -3.14 -5.65
C LYS A 39 -9.54 -2.70 -4.77
N GLY A 40 -9.21 -3.47 -3.73
CA GLY A 40 -8.08 -3.18 -2.85
C GLY A 40 -6.75 -3.15 -3.59
N ALA A 41 -6.52 -4.11 -4.49
CA ALA A 41 -5.29 -4.14 -5.30
C ALA A 41 -5.20 -2.95 -6.26
N GLN A 42 -6.30 -2.62 -6.94
CA GLN A 42 -6.37 -1.48 -7.85
C GLN A 42 -6.16 -0.15 -7.13
N ALA A 43 -6.78 0.05 -5.96
CA ALA A 43 -6.62 1.26 -5.17
C ALA A 43 -5.16 1.45 -4.71
N THR A 44 -4.54 0.40 -4.15
CA THR A 44 -3.14 0.46 -3.74
C THR A 44 -2.19 0.71 -4.92
N ALA A 45 -2.39 0.03 -6.05
CA ALA A 45 -1.56 0.25 -7.25
C ALA A 45 -1.73 1.68 -7.80
N LEU A 46 -2.94 2.22 -7.75
CA LEU A 46 -3.22 3.59 -8.17
C LEU A 46 -2.57 4.61 -7.23
N CYS A 47 -2.59 4.40 -5.91
CA CYS A 47 -1.86 5.27 -4.97
C CYS A 47 -0.39 5.40 -5.36
N ILE A 48 0.26 4.27 -5.64
CA ILE A 48 1.68 4.22 -6.02
C ILE A 48 1.91 4.91 -7.37
N PHE A 49 1.08 4.62 -8.37
CA PHE A 49 1.14 5.26 -9.67
C PHE A 49 1.00 6.78 -9.57
N LEU A 50 0.00 7.27 -8.84
CA LEU A 50 -0.21 8.71 -8.68
C LEU A 50 0.94 9.37 -7.89
N ALA A 51 1.42 8.73 -6.83
CA ALA A 51 2.56 9.21 -6.06
C ALA A 51 3.82 9.37 -6.92
N ARG A 52 4.18 8.36 -7.73
CA ARG A 52 5.36 8.45 -8.63
C ARG A 52 5.19 9.46 -9.76
N GLN A 53 3.96 9.84 -10.10
CA GLN A 53 3.65 10.94 -11.04
C GLN A 53 3.70 12.33 -10.38
N GLY A 54 4.00 12.41 -9.07
CA GLY A 54 4.15 13.66 -8.33
C GLY A 54 2.86 14.24 -7.77
N HIS A 55 1.77 13.46 -7.71
CA HIS A 55 0.55 13.91 -7.04
C HIS A 55 0.74 14.03 -5.54
N THR A 56 0.08 15.02 -4.93
CA THR A 56 0.14 15.21 -3.48
C THR A 56 -0.69 14.15 -2.75
N ALA A 57 -0.39 13.92 -1.47
CA ALA A 57 -1.18 13.00 -0.64
C ALA A 57 -2.67 13.40 -0.58
N SER A 58 -2.97 14.70 -0.65
CA SER A 58 -4.35 15.22 -0.72
C SER A 58 -5.04 14.86 -2.02
N ASP A 59 -4.34 14.98 -3.16
CA ASP A 59 -4.88 14.59 -4.46
C ASP A 59 -5.16 13.08 -4.51
N ILE A 60 -4.22 12.27 -4.02
CA ILE A 60 -4.36 10.81 -3.96
C ILE A 60 -5.54 10.43 -3.07
N ARG A 61 -5.68 11.04 -1.88
CA ARG A 61 -6.83 10.81 -1.00
C ARG A 61 -8.14 11.05 -1.75
N ALA A 62 -8.30 12.24 -2.33
CA ALA A 62 -9.52 12.61 -3.06
C ALA A 62 -9.82 11.66 -4.24
N ARG A 63 -8.78 11.21 -4.95
CA ARG A 63 -8.92 10.21 -6.02
C ARG A 63 -9.44 8.88 -5.48
N ILE A 64 -8.86 8.37 -4.40
CA ILE A 64 -9.24 7.07 -3.83
C ILE A 64 -10.63 7.09 -3.22
N GLU A 65 -10.99 8.14 -2.48
CA GLU A 65 -12.33 8.31 -1.91
C GLU A 65 -13.39 8.35 -3.02
N ARG A 66 -13.12 9.11 -4.10
CA ARG A 66 -14.07 9.25 -5.21
C ARG A 66 -14.20 7.98 -6.05
N ASP A 67 -13.08 7.38 -6.45
CA ASP A 67 -13.07 6.32 -7.45
C ASP A 67 -13.33 4.92 -6.82
N PHE A 68 -13.02 4.75 -5.52
CA PHE A 68 -13.17 3.48 -4.80
C PHE A 68 -14.15 3.55 -3.62
N GLY A 69 -14.57 4.73 -3.17
CA GLY A 69 -15.50 4.86 -2.05
C GLY A 69 -14.92 4.39 -0.71
N TYR A 70 -13.59 4.41 -0.57
CA TYR A 70 -12.95 4.22 0.73
C TYR A 70 -13.09 5.48 1.57
N ASP A 71 -13.35 5.33 2.87
CA ASP A 71 -13.34 6.43 3.84
C ASP A 71 -11.91 6.61 4.36
N LEU A 72 -11.28 7.74 4.02
CA LEU A 72 -9.91 8.09 4.43
C LEU A 72 -9.89 9.29 5.39
N SER A 73 -11.02 9.56 6.06
CA SER A 73 -11.19 10.74 6.91
C SER A 73 -10.54 10.61 8.30
N MET A 74 -10.39 9.39 8.81
CA MET A 74 -9.80 9.14 10.14
C MET A 74 -8.32 9.56 10.21
N SER A 75 -7.91 10.07 11.36
CA SER A 75 -6.49 10.29 11.66
C SER A 75 -5.78 8.99 12.06
N VAL A 76 -4.45 8.95 11.93
CA VAL A 76 -3.65 7.82 12.44
C VAL A 76 -3.86 7.63 13.94
N GLU A 77 -3.97 8.71 14.71
CA GLU A 77 -4.23 8.65 16.16
C GLU A 77 -5.61 8.05 16.48
N GLU A 78 -6.62 8.30 15.64
CA GLU A 78 -7.92 7.66 15.78
C GLU A 78 -7.83 6.16 15.48
N LEU A 79 -7.13 5.78 14.41
CA LEU A 79 -6.90 4.37 14.07
C LEU A 79 -6.17 3.64 15.18
N GLN A 80 -5.15 4.24 15.80
CA GLN A 80 -4.44 3.64 16.95
C GLN A 80 -5.35 3.29 18.13
N ARG A 81 -6.46 4.01 18.30
CA ARG A 81 -7.43 3.76 19.38
C ARG A 81 -8.54 2.78 18.98
N ARG A 82 -8.88 2.72 17.69
CA ARG A 82 -10.12 2.10 17.21
C ARG A 82 -9.91 0.89 16.33
N TYR A 83 -8.79 0.78 15.65
CA TYR A 83 -8.52 -0.30 14.70
C TYR A 83 -7.84 -1.50 15.38
N SER A 84 -8.22 -2.70 14.96
CA SER A 84 -7.60 -3.96 15.36
C SER A 84 -7.80 -5.04 14.30
N TRP A 85 -7.42 -6.29 14.62
CA TRP A 85 -7.79 -7.46 13.82
C TRP A 85 -9.31 -7.62 13.63
N GLN A 86 -10.14 -7.04 14.50
CA GLN A 86 -11.60 -7.06 14.41
C GLN A 86 -12.16 -5.81 13.70
N GLY A 87 -11.34 -5.12 12.89
CA GLY A 87 -11.73 -3.91 12.18
C GLY A 87 -11.82 -2.69 13.11
N ILE A 88 -12.67 -1.72 12.75
CA ILE A 88 -12.88 -0.48 13.51
C ILE A 88 -13.91 -0.74 14.63
N ASP A 89 -13.55 -0.42 15.88
CA ASP A 89 -14.36 -0.60 17.09
C ASP A 89 -14.89 -2.04 17.27
N GLY A 90 -14.11 -3.04 16.83
CA GLY A 90 -14.52 -4.44 16.87
C GLY A 90 -15.64 -4.81 15.89
N LYS A 91 -15.89 -3.97 14.89
CA LYS A 91 -16.90 -4.17 13.84
C LYS A 91 -16.21 -4.24 12.48
N GLY A 92 -15.75 -5.44 12.14
CA GLY A 92 -15.09 -5.70 10.87
C GLY A 92 -14.11 -6.86 10.96
N ASP A 93 -13.21 -6.92 9.98
CA ASP A 93 -12.18 -7.93 9.86
C ASP A 93 -10.90 -7.30 9.27
N GLY A 94 -9.89 -7.07 10.11
CA GLY A 94 -8.63 -6.48 9.68
C GLY A 94 -7.84 -7.32 8.65
N GLY A 95 -8.25 -8.56 8.36
CA GLY A 95 -7.69 -9.41 7.31
C GLY A 95 -8.31 -9.21 5.93
N ILE A 96 -9.44 -8.51 5.79
CA ILE A 96 -10.07 -8.27 4.49
C ILE A 96 -9.62 -6.94 3.87
N CYS A 97 -9.66 -6.84 2.54
CA CYS A 97 -9.21 -5.62 1.85
C CYS A 97 -9.99 -4.37 2.29
N GLN A 98 -11.29 -4.52 2.53
CA GLN A 98 -12.19 -3.40 2.84
C GLN A 98 -11.84 -2.68 4.13
N ASP A 99 -11.29 -3.43 5.09
CA ASP A 99 -11.03 -2.95 6.45
C ASP A 99 -9.54 -2.75 6.74
N SER A 100 -8.64 -3.10 5.81
CA SER A 100 -7.18 -2.91 5.99
C SER A 100 -6.52 -2.00 4.95
N VAL A 101 -6.99 -2.03 3.69
CA VAL A 101 -6.43 -1.19 2.62
C VAL A 101 -6.63 0.31 2.91
N PRO A 102 -7.85 0.81 3.26
CA PRO A 102 -8.02 2.23 3.59
C PRO A 102 -7.08 2.71 4.70
N GLN A 103 -6.79 1.85 5.68
CA GLN A 103 -6.04 2.12 6.89
C GLN A 103 -4.56 2.22 6.55
N ALA A 104 -4.05 1.30 5.73
CA ALA A 104 -2.70 1.39 5.17
C ALA A 104 -2.52 2.64 4.30
N ILE A 105 -3.53 3.00 3.50
CA ILE A 105 -3.52 4.24 2.71
C ILE A 105 -3.49 5.47 3.63
N ILE A 106 -4.32 5.53 4.67
CA ILE A 106 -4.29 6.61 5.67
C ILE A 106 -2.89 6.75 6.28
N CYS A 107 -2.27 5.64 6.70
CA CYS A 107 -0.92 5.64 7.28
C CYS A 107 0.13 6.22 6.33
N ALA A 108 0.08 5.89 5.04
CA ALA A 108 1.01 6.42 4.05
C ALA A 108 0.75 7.90 3.72
N LEU A 109 -0.52 8.29 3.54
CA LEU A 109 -0.89 9.64 3.11
C LEU A 109 -0.80 10.69 4.23
N GLN A 110 -0.83 10.29 5.50
CA GLN A 110 -0.63 11.20 6.64
C GLN A 110 0.80 11.23 7.18
N ALA A 111 1.67 10.35 6.67
CA ALA A 111 3.07 10.32 7.07
C ALA A 111 3.85 11.55 6.58
N LYS A 112 4.89 11.91 7.31
CA LYS A 112 5.84 12.98 6.89
C LYS A 112 7.06 12.46 6.11
N ASP A 113 7.36 11.17 6.24
CA ASP A 113 8.46 10.47 5.57
C ASP A 113 8.20 8.95 5.54
N PHE A 114 9.09 8.20 4.91
CA PHE A 114 8.96 6.74 4.79
C PHE A 114 8.96 6.02 6.14
N GLU A 115 9.83 6.40 7.08
CA GLU A 115 9.92 5.74 8.37
C GLU A 115 8.65 5.99 9.19
N ASP A 116 8.14 7.21 9.16
CA ASP A 116 6.88 7.61 9.78
C ASP A 116 5.69 6.81 9.22
N ALA A 117 5.63 6.57 7.90
CA ALA A 117 4.59 5.74 7.29
C ALA A 117 4.59 4.29 7.82
N ILE A 118 5.78 3.68 7.92
CA ILE A 118 5.94 2.34 8.48
C ILE A 118 5.58 2.32 9.96
N ARG A 119 6.00 3.34 10.73
CA ARG A 119 5.65 3.47 12.15
C ARG A 119 4.15 3.63 12.35
N ASN A 120 3.49 4.44 11.53
CA ASN A 120 2.05 4.63 11.53
C ASN A 120 1.36 3.28 11.29
N ALA A 121 1.72 2.57 10.23
CA ALA A 121 1.17 1.27 9.87
C ALA A 121 1.30 0.22 10.99
N ILE A 122 2.47 0.14 11.65
CA ILE A 122 2.68 -0.78 12.77
C ILE A 122 1.89 -0.33 14.01
N SER A 123 1.83 0.97 14.27
CA SER A 123 1.22 1.52 15.49
C SER A 123 -0.28 1.32 15.58
N ILE A 124 -0.98 1.21 14.44
CA ILE A 124 -2.44 0.99 14.41
C ILE A 124 -2.84 -0.47 14.69
N GLY A 125 -1.87 -1.40 14.76
CA GLY A 125 -2.13 -2.82 15.02
C GLY A 125 -2.80 -3.54 13.85
N GLY A 126 -3.63 -4.54 14.17
CA GLY A 126 -4.29 -5.41 13.18
C GLY A 126 -3.29 -6.29 12.41
N ASP A 127 -3.57 -6.50 11.12
CA ASP A 127 -2.71 -7.21 10.17
C ASP A 127 -1.49 -6.34 9.78
N SER A 128 -0.63 -6.09 10.76
CA SER A 128 0.41 -5.06 10.68
C SER A 128 1.48 -5.34 9.63
N ASP A 129 1.77 -6.61 9.33
CA ASP A 129 2.67 -6.97 8.24
C ASP A 129 2.07 -6.60 6.87
N THR A 130 0.80 -6.91 6.64
CA THR A 130 0.12 -6.53 5.39
C THR A 130 -0.05 -5.02 5.26
N ILE A 131 -0.48 -4.34 6.34
CA ILE A 131 -0.66 -2.89 6.36
C ILE A 131 0.69 -2.19 6.14
N GLY A 132 1.75 -2.66 6.81
CA GLY A 132 3.11 -2.15 6.62
C GLY A 132 3.61 -2.32 5.19
N CYS A 133 3.32 -3.46 4.56
CA CYS A 133 3.69 -3.72 3.17
C CYS A 133 2.98 -2.76 2.19
N ILE A 134 1.67 -2.57 2.36
CA ILE A 134 0.87 -1.66 1.52
C ILE A 134 1.29 -0.20 1.75
N ALA A 135 1.37 0.24 3.00
CA ALA A 135 1.74 1.60 3.35
C ALA A 135 3.17 1.92 2.90
N GLY A 136 4.11 0.97 3.08
CA GLY A 136 5.49 1.09 2.63
C GLY A 136 5.62 1.24 1.12
N GLY A 137 4.87 0.47 0.33
CA GLY A 137 4.88 0.61 -1.14
C GLY A 137 4.39 1.98 -1.61
N ILE A 138 3.36 2.53 -0.97
CA ILE A 138 2.86 3.89 -1.25
C ILE A 138 3.88 4.94 -0.79
N ALA A 139 4.44 4.78 0.41
CA ALA A 139 5.39 5.71 1.00
C ALA A 139 6.72 5.77 0.24
N GLU A 140 7.19 4.65 -0.32
CA GLU A 140 8.35 4.63 -1.22
C GLU A 140 8.13 5.57 -2.41
N ALA A 141 6.96 5.51 -3.05
CA ALA A 141 6.66 6.37 -4.19
C ALA A 141 6.50 7.85 -3.80
N LEU A 142 6.08 8.14 -2.57
CA LEU A 142 5.94 9.52 -2.06
C LEU A 142 7.27 10.14 -1.62
N TYR A 143 8.13 9.37 -0.96
CA TYR A 143 9.26 9.90 -0.20
C TYR A 143 10.61 9.28 -0.58
N GLY A 144 10.61 8.16 -1.30
CA GLY A 144 11.76 7.27 -1.41
C GLY A 144 12.06 6.55 -0.08
N ILE A 145 12.93 5.54 -0.13
CA ILE A 145 13.39 4.83 1.07
C ILE A 145 14.75 5.39 1.50
N PRO A 146 14.93 5.81 2.78
CA PRO A 146 16.23 6.21 3.30
C PRO A 146 17.29 5.12 3.12
N GLU A 147 18.51 5.49 2.72
CA GLU A 147 19.57 4.52 2.37
C GLU A 147 19.92 3.60 3.54
N SER A 148 19.98 4.13 4.77
CA SER A 148 20.22 3.32 5.97
C SER A 148 19.15 2.26 6.22
N ILE A 149 17.89 2.52 5.82
CA ILE A 149 16.80 1.54 5.87
C ILE A 149 16.97 0.52 4.75
N LYS A 150 17.28 0.94 3.52
CA LYS A 150 17.58 0.03 2.39
C LYS A 150 18.70 -0.95 2.74
N GLU A 151 19.84 -0.45 3.23
CA GLU A 151 21.00 -1.26 3.61
C GLU A 151 20.68 -2.31 4.68
N ARG A 152 19.80 -1.96 5.63
CA ARG A 152 19.33 -2.92 6.64
C ARG A 152 18.36 -3.93 6.04
N ALA A 153 17.41 -3.48 5.23
CA ALA A 153 16.44 -4.36 4.57
C ALA A 153 17.12 -5.42 3.70
N TRP A 154 18.16 -5.04 2.94
CA TRP A 154 18.93 -5.97 2.12
C TRP A 154 19.59 -7.12 2.89
N LYS A 155 19.84 -6.97 4.20
CA LYS A 155 20.41 -8.03 5.05
C LYS A 155 19.38 -9.05 5.50
N TYR A 156 18.08 -8.74 5.37
CA TYR A 156 16.99 -9.65 5.72
C TYR A 156 16.53 -10.51 4.54
N LEU A 157 16.85 -10.11 3.30
CA LEU A 157 16.47 -10.85 2.10
C LEU A 157 17.46 -11.99 1.85
N ASP A 158 16.94 -13.15 1.48
CA ASP A 158 17.78 -14.22 0.96
C ASP A 158 18.30 -13.89 -0.46
N GLU A 159 19.14 -14.78 -1.02
CA GLU A 159 19.73 -14.55 -2.34
C GLU A 159 18.68 -14.46 -3.45
N THR A 160 17.61 -15.27 -3.37
CA THR A 160 16.56 -15.35 -4.40
C THR A 160 15.67 -14.13 -4.34
N GLU A 161 15.21 -13.76 -3.15
CA GLU A 161 14.44 -12.55 -2.89
C GLU A 161 15.24 -11.32 -3.32
N GLY A 162 16.50 -11.24 -2.89
CA GLY A 162 17.37 -10.11 -3.19
C GLY A 162 17.62 -9.95 -4.70
N ARG A 163 17.85 -11.06 -5.42
CA ARG A 163 18.00 -11.05 -6.89
C ARG A 163 16.71 -10.59 -7.58
N THR A 164 15.56 -11.05 -7.11
CA THR A 164 14.25 -10.69 -7.67
C THR A 164 13.98 -9.19 -7.55
N VAL A 165 14.18 -8.64 -6.34
CA VAL A 165 13.99 -7.21 -6.08
C VAL A 165 14.96 -6.37 -6.91
N ARG A 166 16.26 -6.71 -6.96
CA ARG A 166 17.25 -5.98 -7.78
C ARG A 166 16.91 -5.99 -9.26
N SER A 167 16.49 -7.14 -9.79
CA SER A 167 16.12 -7.27 -11.20
C SER A 167 14.92 -6.39 -11.55
N PHE A 168 13.95 -6.29 -10.62
CA PHE A 168 12.80 -5.41 -10.78
C PHE A 168 13.21 -3.93 -10.76
N ILE A 169 13.95 -3.50 -9.74
CA ILE A 169 14.46 -2.13 -9.60
C ILE A 169 15.24 -1.70 -10.84
N GLN A 170 16.16 -2.54 -11.32
CA GLN A 170 16.96 -2.25 -12.51
C GLN A 170 16.09 -2.11 -13.78
N LYS A 171 15.08 -2.96 -13.95
CA LYS A 171 14.22 -2.95 -15.13
C LYS A 171 13.36 -1.69 -15.22
N TYR A 172 12.85 -1.21 -14.08
CA TYR A 172 11.91 -0.08 -14.02
C TYR A 172 12.54 1.21 -13.50
N SER A 173 13.88 1.23 -13.31
CA SER A 173 14.66 2.43 -12.94
C SER A 173 14.14 3.13 -11.68
N ILE A 174 13.84 2.33 -10.66
CA ILE A 174 13.38 2.75 -9.32
C ILE A 174 14.58 3.11 -8.43
#